data_AF-A0A937AF58-F1
#
_entry.id   AF-A0A937AF58-F1
#
_cell.length_a   1.000
_cell.length_b   1.000
_cell.length_c   1.000
_cell.angle_alpha   90.00
_cell.angle_beta   90.00
_cell.angle_gamma   90.00
#
_symmetry.space_group_name_H-M   'P 1'
#
loop_
_entity.id
_entity.type
_entity.pdbx_description
1 polymer ?
#
loop_
_entity_poly.entity_id
_entity_poly.type
_entity_poly.pdbx_seq_one_letter_code
_entity_poly.pdbx_strand_id
1 'polypeptide(L)'
;MDSLLKAFAARGYVVTIGNEDRRELKVVVADEPITFFLCEDLNKAPRPMTPQQKKDFEKYHWKPRQEYDHSPSGRLALHVNANLWNGMRRRWSDSAKRPLEKGLNSFLAGVVKVAVAVRAERLDHERRDREQKDRERRRKELFIAQEKEKERLARLDREVASWHKAQEIRAYVETVRGLGLKKHGRIDPGSEMDQWINWAMDQADRYDPLVKSPPSVLDEQLPSPYGY
;
A
#
# COMPACT_ATOMS: atom_id res chain seq x y z
N MET A 1 1.89 12.87 -44.71
CA MET A 1 1.41 13.38 -43.40
C MET A 1 0.11 14.17 -43.54
N ASP A 2 0.01 15.08 -44.51
CA ASP A 2 -1.21 15.88 -44.78
C ASP A 2 -2.49 15.03 -44.98
N SER A 3 -2.42 13.96 -45.78
CA SER A 3 -3.56 13.04 -45.99
C SER A 3 -4.06 12.36 -44.72
N LEU A 4 -3.17 12.10 -43.75
CA LEU A 4 -3.50 11.51 -42.46
C LEU A 4 -4.28 12.52 -41.61
N LEU A 5 -3.77 13.75 -41.48
CA LEU A 5 -4.42 14.82 -40.72
C LEU A 5 -5.80 15.15 -41.31
N LYS A 6 -5.91 15.22 -42.63
CA LYS A 6 -7.19 15.41 -43.34
C LYS A 6 -8.17 14.26 -43.07
N ALA A 7 -7.72 13.02 -43.01
CA ALA A 7 -8.58 11.87 -42.73
C ALA A 7 -9.14 11.87 -41.31
N PHE A 8 -8.37 12.35 -40.33
CA PHE A 8 -8.83 12.56 -38.95
C PHE A 8 -9.79 13.74 -38.85
N ALA A 9 -9.44 14.89 -39.45
CA ALA A 9 -10.27 16.09 -39.45
C ALA A 9 -11.64 15.87 -40.11
N ALA A 10 -11.68 15.15 -41.25
CA ALA A 10 -12.93 14.78 -41.94
C ALA A 10 -13.88 13.91 -41.10
N ARG A 11 -13.41 13.36 -39.97
CA ARG A 11 -14.18 12.54 -39.03
C ARG A 11 -14.39 13.22 -37.68
N GLY A 12 -14.11 14.51 -37.59
CA GLY A 12 -14.29 15.31 -36.38
C GLY A 12 -13.21 15.13 -35.32
N TYR A 13 -12.08 14.49 -35.66
CA TYR A 13 -10.98 14.30 -34.73
C TYR A 13 -9.87 15.32 -34.96
N VAL A 14 -9.41 15.95 -33.89
CA VAL A 14 -8.22 16.82 -33.89
C VAL A 14 -7.02 15.99 -33.47
N VAL A 15 -5.99 15.99 -34.32
CA VAL A 15 -4.70 15.38 -34.02
C VAL A 15 -3.74 16.47 -33.56
N THR A 16 -3.16 16.29 -32.38
CA THR A 16 -2.12 17.18 -31.84
C THR A 16 -0.79 16.47 -31.81
N ILE A 17 0.31 17.24 -31.77
CA ILE A 17 1.63 16.69 -31.45
C ILE A 17 1.59 16.32 -29.96
N GLY A 18 1.91 15.06 -29.65
CA GLY A 18 1.96 14.55 -28.28
C GLY A 18 3.34 14.77 -27.67
N ASN A 19 4.37 14.21 -28.30
CA ASN A 19 5.76 14.38 -27.92
C ASN A 19 6.60 14.55 -29.19
N GLU A 20 7.28 15.69 -29.29
CA GLU A 20 8.03 16.09 -30.48
C GLU A 20 9.31 15.24 -30.66
N ASP A 21 10.04 14.97 -29.57
CA ASP A 21 11.26 14.14 -29.58
C ASP A 21 10.98 12.71 -30.03
N ARG A 22 9.82 12.17 -29.66
CA ARG A 22 9.39 10.80 -30.01
C ARG A 22 8.54 10.74 -31.27
N ARG A 23 8.26 11.89 -31.91
CA ARG A 23 7.37 12.00 -33.08
C ARG A 23 6.00 11.34 -32.85
N GLU A 24 5.50 11.46 -31.63
CA GLU A 24 4.21 10.92 -31.22
C GLU A 24 3.10 11.91 -31.55
N LEU A 25 2.04 11.41 -32.18
CA LEU A 25 0.79 12.11 -32.42
C LEU A 25 -0.24 11.67 -31.40
N LYS A 26 -1.15 12.57 -31.03
CA LYS A 26 -2.18 12.34 -30.04
C LYS A 26 -3.54 12.68 -30.64
N VAL A 27 -4.52 11.85 -30.35
CA VAL A 27 -5.93 12.10 -30.69
C VAL A 27 -6.78 11.79 -29.46
N VAL A 28 -7.77 12.63 -29.17
CA VAL A 28 -8.75 12.36 -28.12
C VAL A 28 -9.95 11.67 -28.74
N VAL A 29 -10.26 10.47 -28.27
CA VAL A 29 -11.40 9.68 -28.72
C VAL A 29 -12.15 9.18 -27.49
N ALA A 30 -13.45 9.46 -27.40
CA ALA A 30 -14.28 9.09 -26.24
C ALA A 30 -13.67 9.55 -24.89
N ASP A 31 -13.16 10.78 -24.85
CA ASP A 31 -12.46 11.40 -23.71
C ASP A 31 -11.13 10.71 -23.33
N GLU A 32 -10.66 9.76 -24.12
CA GLU A 32 -9.37 9.10 -23.90
C GLU A 32 -8.30 9.65 -24.85
N PRO A 33 -7.16 10.10 -24.30
CA PRO A 33 -6.01 10.46 -25.11
C PRO A 33 -5.33 9.20 -25.65
N ILE A 34 -5.41 8.98 -26.96
CA ILE A 34 -4.67 7.91 -27.63
C ILE A 34 -3.47 8.49 -28.37
N THR A 35 -2.29 7.97 -28.04
CA THR A 35 -1.05 8.28 -28.73
C THR A 35 -0.78 7.25 -29.82
N PHE A 36 -0.24 7.71 -30.95
CA PHE A 36 0.17 6.88 -32.06
C PHE A 36 1.34 7.54 -32.78
N PHE A 37 2.09 6.76 -33.55
CA PHE A 37 3.25 7.28 -34.27
C PHE A 37 3.34 6.63 -35.65
N LEU A 38 4.04 7.32 -36.55
CA LEU A 38 4.40 6.83 -37.88
C LEU A 38 5.86 6.42 -37.85
N CYS A 39 6.15 5.16 -38.16
CA CYS A 39 7.51 4.64 -38.27
C CYS A 39 7.74 3.99 -39.63
N GLU A 40 9.00 3.92 -40.05
CA GLU A 40 9.39 3.13 -41.22
C GLU A 40 9.81 1.73 -40.77
N ASP A 41 9.35 0.72 -41.48
CA ASP A 41 9.82 -0.64 -41.30
C ASP A 41 11.27 -0.73 -41.80
N LEU A 42 12.13 -1.39 -41.02
CA LEU A 42 13.53 -1.60 -41.40
C LEU A 42 13.68 -3.00 -41.99
N ASN A 43 14.36 -3.09 -43.12
CA ASN A 43 14.89 -4.36 -43.59
C ASN A 43 15.91 -4.86 -42.58
N LYS A 44 15.91 -6.17 -42.32
CA LYS A 44 16.83 -6.82 -41.38
C LYS A 44 17.62 -7.88 -42.13
N ALA A 45 18.92 -7.66 -42.28
CA ALA A 45 19.83 -8.66 -42.84
C ALA A 45 20.72 -9.21 -41.73
N PRO A 46 20.86 -10.54 -41.56
CA PRO A 46 21.76 -11.10 -40.57
C PRO A 46 23.20 -10.72 -40.93
N ARG A 47 23.89 -10.07 -39.99
CA ARG A 47 25.30 -9.75 -40.15
C ARG A 47 26.12 -11.05 -40.11
N PRO A 48 27.02 -11.30 -41.08
CA PRO A 48 27.88 -12.47 -41.03
C PRO A 48 28.81 -12.38 -39.82
N MET A 49 29.13 -13.53 -39.21
CA MET A 49 30.06 -13.58 -38.07
C MET A 49 31.43 -13.03 -38.48
N THR A 50 31.98 -12.15 -37.64
CA THR A 50 33.34 -11.66 -37.81
C THR A 50 34.36 -12.80 -37.63
N PRO A 51 35.57 -12.70 -38.19
CA PRO A 51 36.61 -13.70 -38.00
C PRO A 51 36.92 -13.99 -36.52
N GLN A 52 36.84 -12.97 -35.66
CA GLN A 52 37.04 -13.11 -34.22
C GLN A 52 35.88 -13.90 -33.57
N GLN A 53 34.63 -13.55 -33.88
CA GLN A 53 33.46 -14.28 -33.38
C GLN A 53 33.44 -15.75 -33.81
N LYS A 54 33.93 -16.06 -35.03
CA LYS A 54 34.07 -17.45 -35.49
C LYS A 54 35.09 -18.22 -34.65
N LYS A 55 36.27 -17.63 -34.40
CA LYS A 55 37.31 -18.23 -33.53
C LYS A 55 36.82 -18.43 -32.10
N ASP A 56 36.11 -17.45 -31.54
CA ASP A 56 35.57 -17.55 -30.19
C ASP A 56 34.46 -18.61 -30.10
N PHE A 57 33.64 -18.74 -31.14
CA PHE A 57 32.66 -19.81 -31.24
C PHE A 57 33.32 -21.21 -31.31
N GLU A 58 34.37 -21.37 -32.13
CA GLU A 58 35.14 -22.63 -32.22
C GLU A 58 35.81 -22.99 -30.88
N LYS A 59 36.30 -21.99 -30.14
CA LYS A 59 37.01 -22.20 -28.86
C LYS A 59 36.06 -22.48 -27.69
N TYR A 60 35.01 -21.68 -27.54
CA TYR A 60 34.16 -21.69 -26.34
C TYR A 60 32.77 -22.31 -26.56
N HIS A 61 32.42 -22.66 -27.80
CA HIS A 61 31.13 -23.26 -28.19
C HIS A 61 29.88 -22.43 -27.81
N TRP A 62 30.08 -21.18 -27.36
CA TRP A 62 29.01 -20.22 -27.10
C TRP A 62 28.65 -19.49 -28.38
N LYS A 63 27.43 -19.69 -28.89
CA LYS A 63 26.96 -18.94 -30.08
C LYS A 63 26.80 -17.46 -29.74
N PRO A 64 27.48 -16.55 -30.45
CA PRO A 64 27.24 -15.12 -30.29
C PRO A 64 25.79 -14.80 -30.67
N ARG A 65 25.22 -13.79 -30.03
CA ARG A 65 23.90 -13.28 -30.40
C ARG A 65 23.95 -12.80 -31.85
N GLN A 66 23.00 -13.25 -32.68
CA GLN A 66 22.92 -12.82 -34.08
C GLN A 66 22.73 -11.30 -34.14
N GLU A 67 23.70 -10.63 -34.75
CA GLU A 67 23.62 -9.20 -35.07
C GLU A 67 22.92 -9.00 -36.42
N TYR A 68 22.26 -7.87 -36.59
CA TYR A 68 21.53 -7.53 -37.81
C TYR A 68 21.95 -6.16 -38.30
N ASP A 69 22.14 -6.04 -39.61
CA ASP A 69 22.22 -4.76 -40.29
C ASP A 69 20.81 -4.30 -40.67
N HIS A 70 20.56 -3.02 -40.42
CA HIS A 70 19.28 -2.39 -40.67
C HIS A 70 19.39 -1.41 -41.84
N SER A 71 18.52 -1.55 -42.83
CA SER A 71 18.38 -0.58 -43.91
C SER A 71 16.94 -0.10 -44.06
N PRO A 72 16.72 1.16 -44.48
CA PRO A 72 15.39 1.67 -44.79
C PRO A 72 14.68 0.76 -45.80
N SER A 73 13.41 0.45 -45.56
CA SER A 73 12.62 -0.40 -46.48
C SER A 73 11.71 0.39 -47.42
N GLY A 74 11.52 1.69 -47.16
CA GLY A 74 10.54 2.54 -47.81
C GLY A 74 9.09 2.26 -47.42
N ARG A 75 8.82 1.36 -46.47
CA ARG A 75 7.46 0.95 -46.06
C ARG A 75 7.11 1.60 -44.73
N LEU A 76 6.07 2.42 -44.70
CA LEU A 76 5.63 3.10 -43.48
C LEU A 76 4.63 2.27 -42.70
N ALA A 77 4.56 2.48 -41.40
CA ALA A 77 3.61 1.84 -40.50
C ALA A 77 3.10 2.82 -39.44
N LEU A 78 1.79 2.79 -39.21
CA LEU A 78 1.13 3.45 -38.10
C LEU A 78 1.02 2.48 -36.91
N HIS A 79 1.43 2.98 -35.75
CA HIS A 79 1.41 2.25 -34.49
C HIS A 79 0.62 3.00 -33.45
N VAL A 80 -0.38 2.34 -32.85
CA VAL A 80 -1.08 2.84 -31.68
C VAL A 80 -0.27 2.48 -30.44
N ASN A 81 0.15 3.49 -29.69
CA ASN A 81 0.87 3.32 -28.45
C ASN A 81 -0.13 3.13 -27.30
N ALA A 82 -0.54 1.89 -27.08
CA ALA A 82 -1.38 1.51 -25.97
C ALA A 82 -0.86 0.21 -25.33
N ASN A 83 -0.75 0.22 -24.00
CA ASN A 83 -0.29 -0.93 -23.22
C ASN A 83 -1.48 -1.78 -22.75
N LEU A 84 -2.21 -2.33 -23.71
CA LEU A 84 -3.36 -3.20 -23.46
C LEU A 84 -2.99 -4.66 -23.76
N TRP A 85 -3.22 -5.56 -22.80
CA TRP A 85 -3.06 -7.02 -23.00
C TRP A 85 -4.37 -7.65 -23.46
N ASN A 86 -4.87 -7.22 -24.62
CA ASN A 86 -6.19 -7.64 -25.11
C ASN A 86 -6.16 -8.17 -26.55
N GLY A 87 -4.95 -8.40 -27.10
CA GLY A 87 -4.78 -8.89 -28.47
C GLY A 87 -5.24 -7.92 -29.56
N MET A 88 -5.64 -6.69 -29.23
CA MET A 88 -6.08 -5.73 -30.21
C MET A 88 -4.94 -5.38 -31.18
N ARG A 89 -5.30 -5.24 -32.45
CA ARG A 89 -4.36 -4.79 -33.48
C ARG A 89 -3.87 -3.39 -33.13
N ARG A 90 -2.54 -3.22 -33.09
CA ARG A 90 -1.88 -1.94 -32.82
C ARG A 90 -1.03 -1.41 -33.97
N ARG A 91 -0.87 -2.17 -35.06
CA ARG A 91 0.01 -1.83 -36.19
C ARG A 91 -0.69 -1.96 -37.54
N TRP A 92 -0.50 -0.96 -38.39
CA TRP A 92 -0.94 -0.93 -39.79
C TRP A 92 0.24 -0.51 -40.66
N SER A 93 0.71 -1.38 -41.55
CA SER A 93 1.88 -1.11 -42.39
C SER A 93 1.56 -1.11 -43.88
N ASP A 94 2.43 -0.44 -44.63
CA ASP A 94 2.44 -0.45 -46.09
C ASP A 94 2.76 -1.83 -46.66
N SER A 95 2.02 -2.18 -47.69
CA SER A 95 2.31 -3.36 -48.47
C SER A 95 2.06 -3.13 -49.94
N ALA A 96 2.75 -3.92 -50.78
CA ALA A 96 2.57 -3.89 -52.23
C ALA A 96 1.10 -4.07 -52.65
N LYS A 97 0.30 -4.81 -51.86
CA LYS A 97 -1.12 -5.04 -52.12
C LYS A 97 -2.05 -4.00 -51.49
N ARG A 98 -1.59 -3.27 -50.47
CA ARG A 98 -2.41 -2.37 -49.67
C ARG A 98 -1.57 -1.21 -49.14
N PRO A 99 -1.63 -0.04 -49.82
CA PRO A 99 -1.06 1.20 -49.31
C PRO A 99 -1.72 1.62 -48.00
N LEU A 100 -0.95 2.24 -47.13
CA LEU A 100 -1.36 2.72 -45.81
C LEU A 100 -2.47 3.76 -45.92
N GLU A 101 -2.50 4.58 -46.97
CA GLU A 101 -3.55 5.54 -47.27
C GLU A 101 -4.92 4.87 -47.42
N LYS A 102 -4.95 3.69 -48.07
CA LYS A 102 -6.19 2.89 -48.20
C LYS A 102 -6.56 2.17 -46.89
N GLY A 103 -5.65 2.14 -45.92
CA GLY A 103 -5.81 1.54 -44.60
C GLY A 103 -6.27 2.51 -43.50
N LEU A 104 -6.32 3.82 -43.77
CA LEU A 104 -6.60 4.85 -42.75
C LEU A 104 -7.93 4.65 -42.01
N ASN A 105 -8.98 4.21 -42.69
CA ASN A 105 -10.26 3.93 -42.05
C ASN A 105 -10.16 2.75 -41.06
N SER A 106 -9.38 1.73 -41.42
CA SER A 106 -9.13 0.58 -40.54
C SER A 106 -8.28 0.97 -39.33
N PHE A 107 -7.30 1.87 -39.53
CA PHE A 107 -6.50 2.43 -38.46
C PHE A 107 -7.37 3.22 -37.47
N LEU A 108 -8.18 4.15 -37.97
CA LEU A 108 -9.12 4.93 -37.16
C LEU A 108 -10.10 4.05 -36.37
N ALA A 109 -10.67 3.03 -37.00
CA ALA A 109 -11.52 2.06 -36.29
C ALA A 109 -10.75 1.31 -35.19
N GLY A 110 -9.45 1.03 -35.41
CA GLY A 110 -8.57 0.48 -34.39
C GLY A 110 -8.33 1.44 -33.22
N VAL A 111 -8.07 2.72 -33.52
CA VAL A 111 -7.90 3.77 -32.50
C VAL A 111 -9.15 3.89 -31.62
N VAL A 112 -10.35 3.89 -32.22
CA VAL A 112 -11.62 3.92 -31.46
C VAL A 112 -11.75 2.70 -30.54
N LYS A 113 -11.46 1.49 -31.03
CA LYS A 113 -11.49 0.27 -30.21
C LYS A 113 -10.51 0.35 -29.04
N VAL A 114 -9.30 0.84 -29.29
CA VAL A 114 -8.29 1.04 -28.26
C VAL A 114 -8.77 2.07 -27.23
N ALA A 115 -9.33 3.19 -27.65
CA ALA A 115 -9.87 4.22 -26.75
C ALA A 115 -10.94 3.65 -25.80
N VAL A 116 -11.89 2.89 -26.33
CA VAL A 116 -12.93 2.24 -25.52
C VAL A 116 -12.32 1.26 -24.51
N ALA A 117 -11.32 0.48 -24.92
CA ALA A 117 -10.65 -0.46 -24.02
C ALA A 117 -9.82 0.23 -22.93
N VAL A 118 -9.06 1.27 -23.27
CA VAL A 118 -8.32 2.10 -22.29
C VAL A 118 -9.28 2.68 -21.26
N ARG A 119 -10.41 3.24 -21.72
CA ARG A 119 -11.45 3.80 -20.83
C ARG A 119 -12.00 2.73 -19.87
N ALA A 120 -12.31 1.55 -20.39
CA ALA A 120 -12.85 0.46 -19.59
C ALA A 120 -11.87 0.00 -18.51
N GLU A 121 -10.58 -0.20 -18.86
CA GLU A 121 -9.55 -0.56 -17.89
C GLU A 121 -9.33 0.54 -16.84
N ARG A 122 -9.32 1.81 -17.24
CA ARG A 122 -9.21 2.94 -16.28
C ARG A 122 -10.36 2.94 -15.28
N LEU A 123 -11.60 2.85 -15.75
CA LEU A 123 -12.79 2.87 -14.87
C LEU A 123 -12.82 1.68 -13.92
N ASP A 124 -12.42 0.51 -14.39
CA ASP A 124 -12.32 -0.71 -13.59
C ASP A 124 -11.20 -0.62 -12.55
N HIS A 125 -10.03 -0.07 -12.92
CA HIS A 125 -8.95 0.24 -11.99
C HIS A 125 -9.39 1.24 -10.91
N GLU A 126 -9.99 2.36 -11.30
CA GLU A 126 -10.51 3.37 -10.36
C GLU A 126 -11.58 2.80 -9.42
N ARG A 127 -12.40 1.86 -9.89
CA ARG A 127 -13.37 1.15 -9.04
C ARG A 127 -12.65 0.26 -8.03
N ARG A 128 -11.71 -0.58 -8.48
CA ARG A 128 -10.94 -1.47 -7.60
C ARG A 128 -10.14 -0.70 -6.56
N ASP A 129 -9.51 0.40 -6.95
CA ASP A 129 -8.75 1.27 -6.05
C ASP A 129 -9.64 1.87 -4.97
N ARG A 130 -10.83 2.36 -5.34
CA ARG A 130 -11.80 2.88 -4.37
C ARG A 130 -12.24 1.80 -3.39
N GLU A 131 -12.62 0.62 -3.90
CA GLU A 131 -13.03 -0.50 -3.05
C GLU A 131 -11.89 -0.97 -2.13
N GLN A 132 -10.65 -0.97 -2.60
CA GLN A 132 -9.48 -1.34 -1.80
C GLN A 132 -9.20 -0.31 -0.71
N LYS A 133 -9.20 0.98 -1.03
CA LYS A 133 -9.01 2.07 -0.05
C LYS A 133 -10.07 2.00 1.04
N ASP A 134 -11.32 1.75 0.68
CA ASP A 134 -12.42 1.61 1.64
C ASP A 134 -12.26 0.37 2.53
N ARG A 135 -11.84 -0.77 1.96
CA ARG A 135 -11.53 -1.99 2.74
C ARG A 135 -10.38 -1.76 3.71
N GLU A 136 -9.31 -1.12 3.27
CA GLU A 136 -8.14 -0.81 4.10
C GLU A 136 -8.50 0.16 5.22
N ARG A 137 -9.29 1.20 4.92
CA ARG A 137 -9.79 2.14 5.93
C ARG A 137 -10.61 1.42 6.99
N ARG A 138 -11.61 0.62 6.60
CA ARG A 138 -12.43 -0.16 7.55
C ARG A 138 -11.57 -1.11 8.40
N ARG A 139 -10.58 -1.77 7.79
CA ARG A 139 -9.67 -2.66 8.52
C ARG A 139 -8.85 -1.91 9.57
N LYS A 140 -8.33 -0.73 9.24
CA LYS A 140 -7.58 0.13 10.18
C LYS A 140 -8.47 0.63 11.32
N GLU A 141 -9.67 1.09 11.01
CA GLU A 141 -10.65 1.56 12.00
C GLU A 141 -11.02 0.43 12.98
N LEU A 142 -11.33 -0.77 12.45
CA LEU A 142 -11.63 -1.94 13.27
C LEU A 142 -10.44 -2.37 14.15
N PHE A 143 -9.23 -2.36 13.60
CA PHE A 143 -8.02 -2.68 14.37
C PHE A 143 -7.81 -1.70 15.53
N ILE A 144 -7.91 -0.40 15.28
CA ILE A 144 -7.78 0.63 16.32
C ILE A 144 -8.88 0.46 17.39
N ALA A 145 -10.12 0.19 16.98
CA ALA A 145 -11.21 -0.04 17.91
C ALA A 145 -10.97 -1.28 18.78
N GLN A 146 -10.48 -2.37 18.20
CA GLN A 146 -10.13 -3.60 18.93
C GLN A 146 -9.01 -3.37 19.94
N GLU A 147 -7.93 -2.69 19.56
CA GLU A 147 -6.81 -2.43 20.48
C GLU A 147 -7.23 -1.52 21.63
N LYS A 148 -8.03 -0.48 21.36
CA LYS A 148 -8.60 0.38 22.41
C LYS A 148 -9.48 -0.41 23.37
N GLU A 149 -10.32 -1.32 22.86
CA GLU A 149 -11.19 -2.13 23.72
C GLU A 149 -10.38 -3.13 24.55
N LYS A 150 -9.34 -3.76 23.98
CA LYS A 150 -8.42 -4.62 24.73
C LYS A 150 -7.71 -3.87 25.85
N GLU A 151 -7.21 -2.66 25.57
CA GLU A 151 -6.56 -1.83 26.59
C GLU A 151 -7.55 -1.44 27.69
N ARG A 152 -8.79 -1.09 27.32
CA ARG A 152 -9.85 -0.79 28.27
C ARG A 152 -10.18 -1.98 29.16
N LEU A 153 -10.30 -3.19 28.59
CA LEU A 153 -10.52 -4.42 29.35
C LEU A 153 -9.33 -4.75 30.26
N ALA A 154 -8.11 -4.68 29.75
CA ALA A 154 -6.90 -4.94 30.53
C ALA A 154 -6.70 -3.92 31.67
N ARG A 155 -7.19 -2.68 31.50
CA ARG A 155 -7.25 -1.70 32.57
C ARG A 155 -8.30 -2.06 33.61
N LEU A 156 -9.51 -2.41 33.18
CA LEU A 156 -10.59 -2.83 34.09
C LEU A 156 -10.18 -4.07 34.91
N ASP A 157 -9.56 -5.06 34.29
CA ASP A 157 -9.08 -6.26 34.97
C ASP A 157 -8.06 -5.93 36.06
N ARG A 158 -7.14 -4.99 35.79
CA ARG A 158 -6.19 -4.49 36.78
C ARG A 158 -6.88 -3.75 37.92
N GLU A 159 -7.83 -2.86 37.61
CA GLU A 159 -8.61 -2.14 38.61
C GLU A 159 -9.40 -3.11 39.50
N VAL A 160 -10.07 -4.11 38.92
CA VAL A 160 -10.81 -5.13 39.67
C VAL A 160 -9.88 -5.98 40.54
N ALA A 161 -8.72 -6.40 40.02
CA ALA A 161 -7.75 -7.18 40.80
C ALA A 161 -7.20 -6.38 42.00
N SER A 162 -6.86 -5.10 41.78
CA SER A 162 -6.41 -4.20 42.83
C SER A 162 -7.48 -3.94 43.88
N TRP A 163 -8.73 -3.70 43.45
CA TRP A 163 -9.87 -3.58 44.35
C TRP A 163 -10.10 -4.86 45.18
N HIS A 164 -10.08 -6.04 44.55
CA HIS A 164 -10.23 -7.32 45.26
C HIS A 164 -9.14 -7.49 46.32
N LYS A 165 -7.90 -7.10 46.00
CA LYS A 165 -6.79 -7.15 46.95
C LYS A 165 -7.02 -6.23 48.15
N ALA A 166 -7.54 -5.02 47.92
CA ALA A 166 -7.91 -4.11 49.01
C ALA A 166 -8.99 -4.72 49.92
N GLN A 167 -10.02 -5.34 49.33
CA GLN A 167 -11.07 -6.01 50.10
C GLN A 167 -10.53 -7.19 50.94
N GLU A 168 -9.64 -8.01 50.37
CA GLU A 168 -8.97 -9.10 51.10
C GLU A 168 -8.19 -8.57 52.31
N ILE A 169 -7.43 -7.48 52.15
CA ILE A 169 -6.66 -6.88 53.23
C ILE A 169 -7.59 -6.36 54.32
N ARG A 170 -8.66 -5.62 53.95
CA ARG A 170 -9.66 -5.11 54.91
C ARG A 170 -10.31 -6.25 55.69
N ALA A 171 -10.73 -7.32 55.02
CA ALA A 171 -11.32 -8.49 55.65
C ALA A 171 -10.35 -9.20 56.61
N TYR A 172 -9.07 -9.31 56.23
CA TYR A 172 -8.03 -9.86 57.08
C TYR A 172 -7.80 -9.01 58.33
N VAL A 173 -7.69 -7.69 58.17
CA VAL A 173 -7.51 -6.73 59.28
C VAL A 173 -8.68 -6.81 60.26
N GLU A 174 -9.92 -6.88 59.77
CA GLU A 174 -11.10 -7.04 60.63
C GLU A 174 -11.10 -8.38 61.38
N THR A 175 -10.62 -9.45 60.74
CA THR A 175 -10.45 -10.75 61.42
C THR A 175 -9.41 -10.67 62.53
N VAL A 176 -8.28 -10.01 62.29
CA VAL A 176 -7.22 -9.78 63.28
C VAL A 176 -7.72 -8.91 64.44
N ARG A 177 -8.44 -7.82 64.14
CA ARG A 177 -9.09 -6.95 65.13
C ARG A 177 -10.03 -7.75 66.03
N GLY A 178 -10.89 -8.58 65.44
CA GLY A 178 -11.83 -9.44 66.18
C GLY A 178 -11.15 -10.45 67.10
N LEU A 179 -10.04 -11.06 66.66
CA LEU A 179 -9.23 -11.96 67.49
C LEU A 179 -8.55 -11.22 68.65
N GLY A 180 -8.01 -10.02 68.39
CA GLY A 180 -7.42 -9.15 69.42
C GLY A 180 -8.40 -8.78 70.51
N LEU A 181 -9.62 -8.35 70.12
CA LEU A 181 -10.69 -8.02 71.04
C LEU A 181 -11.14 -9.23 71.88
N LYS A 182 -11.26 -10.42 71.27
CA LYS A 182 -11.59 -11.65 72.02
C LYS A 182 -10.54 -12.03 73.06
N LYS A 183 -9.26 -11.82 72.76
CA LYS A 183 -8.14 -12.23 73.62
C LYS A 183 -7.83 -11.22 74.74
N HIS A 184 -7.95 -9.93 74.44
CA HIS A 184 -7.50 -8.86 75.33
C HIS A 184 -8.66 -7.97 75.85
N GLY A 185 -9.90 -8.20 75.39
CA GLY A 185 -11.10 -7.47 75.80
C GLY A 185 -11.23 -6.07 75.20
N ARG A 186 -10.10 -5.40 74.93
CA ARG A 186 -10.03 -4.09 74.26
C ARG A 186 -8.73 -3.97 73.46
N ILE A 187 -8.73 -3.05 72.49
CA ILE A 187 -7.54 -2.59 71.78
C ILE A 187 -7.30 -1.16 72.23
N ASP A 188 -6.19 -0.91 72.93
CA ASP A 188 -5.86 0.42 73.44
C ASP A 188 -5.40 1.32 72.27
N PRO A 189 -5.93 2.56 72.15
CA PRO A 189 -5.51 3.50 71.12
C PRO A 189 -4.00 3.75 71.16
N GLY A 190 -3.33 3.67 70.01
CA GLY A 190 -1.88 3.86 69.90
C GLY A 190 -1.03 2.66 70.33
N SER A 191 -1.63 1.52 70.70
CA SER A 191 -0.91 0.25 70.88
C SER A 191 -0.30 -0.25 69.57
N GLU A 192 0.70 -1.15 69.64
CA GLU A 192 1.31 -1.76 68.44
C GLU A 192 0.26 -2.40 67.51
N MET A 193 -0.77 -3.02 68.09
CA MET A 193 -1.86 -3.62 67.32
C MET A 193 -2.73 -2.58 66.63
N ASP A 194 -3.06 -1.48 67.31
CA ASP A 194 -3.83 -0.37 66.72
C ASP A 194 -3.05 0.32 65.59
N GLN A 195 -1.77 0.58 65.79
CA GLN A 195 -0.88 1.14 64.77
C GLN A 195 -0.74 0.23 63.55
N TRP A 196 -0.59 -1.09 63.77
CA TRP A 196 -0.53 -2.07 62.68
C TRP A 196 -1.85 -2.15 61.91
N ILE A 197 -2.99 -2.13 62.61
CA ILE A 197 -4.32 -2.12 61.99
C ILE A 197 -4.50 -0.88 61.10
N ASN A 198 -4.16 0.31 61.61
CA ASN A 198 -4.28 1.56 60.86
C ASN A 198 -3.35 1.54 59.63
N TRP A 199 -2.08 1.13 59.80
CA TRP A 199 -1.15 0.97 58.69
C TRP A 199 -1.65 -0.01 57.62
N ALA A 200 -2.22 -1.14 58.02
CA ALA A 200 -2.72 -2.16 57.09
C ALA A 200 -3.98 -1.68 56.35
N MET A 201 -4.85 -0.90 57.00
CA MET A 201 -5.97 -0.21 56.36
C MET A 201 -5.49 0.83 55.34
N ASP A 202 -4.47 1.64 55.70
CA ASP A 202 -3.85 2.58 54.77
C ASP A 202 -3.27 1.85 53.54
N GLN A 203 -2.63 0.69 53.73
CA GLN A 203 -2.16 -0.12 52.60
C GLN A 203 -3.31 -0.65 51.74
N ALA A 204 -4.44 -1.05 52.33
CA ALA A 204 -5.62 -1.46 51.56
C ALA A 204 -6.15 -0.31 50.69
N ASP A 205 -6.19 0.91 51.23
CA ASP A 205 -6.63 2.11 50.51
C ASP A 205 -5.66 2.50 49.38
N ARG A 206 -4.38 2.16 49.48
CA ARG A 206 -3.42 2.32 48.37
C ARG A 206 -3.65 1.35 47.21
N TYR A 207 -4.20 0.17 47.48
CA TYR A 207 -4.59 -0.79 46.44
C TYR A 207 -5.96 -0.47 45.84
N ASP A 208 -6.85 0.21 46.57
CA ASP A 208 -8.22 0.46 46.11
C ASP A 208 -8.27 1.55 45.04
N PRO A 209 -8.63 1.23 43.77
CA PRO A 209 -8.72 2.23 42.71
C PRO A 209 -9.87 3.23 42.91
N LEU A 210 -10.78 2.98 43.86
CA LEU A 210 -11.94 3.84 44.14
C LEU A 210 -11.67 4.88 45.24
N VAL A 211 -10.55 4.76 45.94
CA VAL A 211 -10.20 5.63 47.07
C VAL A 211 -8.94 6.42 46.72
N LYS A 212 -8.84 7.64 47.25
CA LYS A 212 -7.61 8.42 47.11
C LYS A 212 -6.51 7.76 47.92
N SER A 213 -5.44 7.32 47.25
CA SER A 213 -4.28 6.71 47.90
C SER A 213 -3.74 7.61 49.02
N PRO A 214 -3.65 7.11 50.26
CA PRO A 214 -3.01 7.84 51.34
C PRO A 214 -1.50 7.98 51.07
N PRO A 215 -0.85 9.02 51.65
CA PRO A 215 0.58 9.22 51.49
C PRO A 215 1.37 8.10 52.18
N SER A 216 2.42 7.62 51.53
CA SER A 216 3.32 6.60 52.06
C SER A 216 4.78 7.00 51.84
N VAL A 217 5.66 6.52 52.71
CA VAL A 217 7.12 6.59 52.51
C VAL A 217 7.52 5.95 51.18
N LEU A 218 6.73 4.99 50.69
CA LEU A 218 6.95 4.34 49.38
C LEU A 218 6.63 5.24 48.18
N ASP A 219 6.03 6.41 48.38
CA ASP A 219 5.77 7.39 47.32
C ASP A 219 6.94 8.39 47.17
N GLU A 220 7.88 8.39 48.11
CA GLU A 220 9.09 9.23 48.04
C GLU A 220 10.09 8.65 47.03
N GLN A 221 10.38 9.40 45.96
CA GLN A 221 11.44 9.06 45.03
C GLN A 221 12.79 9.50 45.60
N LEU A 222 13.43 8.62 46.37
CA LEU A 222 14.78 8.83 46.87
C LEU A 222 15.80 8.25 45.86
N PRO A 223 16.90 8.98 45.55
CA PRO A 223 17.98 8.42 44.76
C PRO A 223 18.55 7.20 45.48
N SER A 224 18.92 6.16 44.71
CA SER A 224 19.54 4.97 45.28
C SER A 224 20.75 5.38 46.12
N PRO A 225 20.84 4.94 47.39
CA PRO A 225 22.03 5.18 48.22
C PRO A 225 23.28 4.49 47.65
N TYR A 226 23.10 3.61 46.66
CA TYR A 226 24.13 3.01 45.84
C TYR A 226 24.00 3.59 44.43
N GLY A 227 24.77 4.64 44.13
CA GLY A 227 24.70 5.35 42.86
C GLY A 227 25.06 4.46 41.67
N TYR A 228 24.21 4.50 40.63
CA TYR A 228 24.55 4.18 39.25
C TYR A 228 23.83 5.18 38.34
#